data_AF-A0A8J8JVX7-F1
#
_entry.id   AF-A0A8J8JVX7-F1
#
_cell.length_a   1.000
_cell.length_b   1.000
_cell.length_c   1.000
_cell.angle_alpha   90.00
_cell.angle_beta   90.00
_cell.angle_gamma   90.00
#
_symmetry.space_group_name_H-M   'P 1'
#
loop_
_entity.id
_entity.type
_entity.pdbx_description
1 polymer ?
#
loop_
_entity_poly.entity_id
_entity_poly.type
_entity_poly.pdbx_seq_one_letter_code
_entity_poly.pdbx_strand_id
1 'polypeptide(L)'
;MNEKLKAFYSITILCFVFTSCTVRDPCDNVNIKIALVSFSDSSLDRIIIRQFDTTQFHSLLDSVIISNKYPYEKFGDTALITYSFDKKQGYTTSPTGLSSGYDYEVYIPREDTVIKLAGIEEKYKMRTAGYSNLDDSHCNNYIISYKVNEKKYTGNFEALTIYLHK
;
A
#
# COMPACT_ATOMS: atom_id res chain seq x y z
N MET A 1 -5.89 58.70 7.53
CA MET A 1 -5.90 57.34 8.10
C MET A 1 -4.72 57.18 9.04
N ASN A 2 -4.98 56.93 10.32
CA ASN A 2 -3.98 56.96 11.41
C ASN A 2 -2.89 55.89 11.20
N GLU A 3 -1.61 56.19 11.45
CA GLU A 3 -0.51 55.23 11.22
C GLU A 3 -0.67 53.95 12.03
N LYS A 4 -1.21 54.06 13.25
CA LYS A 4 -1.55 52.92 14.11
C LYS A 4 -2.62 52.02 13.48
N LEU A 5 -3.55 52.61 12.73
CA LEU A 5 -4.61 51.87 12.05
C LEU A 5 -4.04 51.12 10.83
N LYS A 6 -3.11 51.74 10.08
CA LYS A 6 -2.38 51.07 8.98
C LYS A 6 -1.59 49.87 9.48
N ALA A 7 -0.82 50.02 10.56
CA ALA A 7 -0.04 48.94 11.15
C ALA A 7 -0.93 47.79 11.63
N PHE A 8 -2.08 48.09 12.24
CA PHE A 8 -3.05 47.08 12.66
C PHE A 8 -3.58 46.27 11.46
N TYR A 9 -4.05 46.94 10.40
CA TYR A 9 -4.51 46.25 9.19
C TYR A 9 -3.42 45.42 8.53
N SER A 10 -2.17 45.91 8.46
CA SER A 10 -1.05 45.16 7.89
C SER A 10 -0.74 43.89 8.68
N ILE A 11 -0.76 43.94 10.01
CA ILE A 11 -0.56 42.76 10.87
C ILE A 11 -1.70 41.77 10.72
N THR A 12 -2.96 42.25 10.69
CA THR A 12 -4.12 41.37 10.52
C THR A 12 -4.10 40.66 9.16
N ILE A 13 -3.81 41.38 8.08
CA ILE A 13 -3.68 40.77 6.73
C ILE A 13 -2.58 39.73 6.72
N LEU A 14 -1.42 40.03 7.31
CA LEU A 14 -0.31 39.10 7.41
C LEU A 14 -0.71 37.81 8.18
N CYS A 15 -1.41 37.94 9.31
CA CYS A 15 -1.92 36.80 10.06
C CYS A 15 -2.93 35.96 9.25
N PHE A 16 -3.81 36.59 8.46
CA PHE A 16 -4.76 35.87 7.60
C PHE A 16 -4.09 35.09 6.45
N VAL A 17 -2.97 35.60 5.92
CA VAL A 17 -2.19 34.87 4.89
C VAL A 17 -1.61 33.60 5.49
N PHE A 18 -1.02 33.67 6.70
CA PHE A 18 -0.42 32.52 7.36
C PHE A 18 -1.42 31.46 7.85
N THR A 19 -2.68 31.84 8.15
CA THR A 19 -3.72 30.88 8.54
C THR A 19 -4.43 30.21 7.35
N SER A 20 -4.24 30.69 6.13
CA SER A 20 -4.95 30.20 4.93
C SER A 20 -4.22 29.10 4.14
N CYS A 21 -2.94 28.86 4.40
CA CYS A 21 -2.19 27.78 3.74
C CYS A 21 -2.58 26.41 4.31
N THR A 22 -3.64 25.83 3.74
CA THR A 22 -3.95 24.39 3.88
C THR A 22 -3.45 23.66 2.64
N VAL A 23 -2.44 22.81 2.81
CA VAL A 23 -1.94 21.94 1.75
C VAL A 23 -2.77 20.66 1.79
N ARG A 24 -3.24 20.19 0.63
CA ARG A 24 -3.91 18.90 0.50
C ARG A 24 -2.98 17.94 -0.21
N ASP A 25 -2.53 16.93 0.52
CA ASP A 25 -1.69 15.86 -0.03
C ASP A 25 -2.52 14.59 -0.19
N PRO A 26 -2.32 13.81 -1.27
CA PRO A 26 -2.90 12.48 -1.36
C PRO A 26 -2.36 11.59 -0.24
N CYS A 27 -3.20 10.70 0.27
CA CYS A 27 -2.82 9.69 1.24
C CYS A 27 -2.06 8.54 0.58
N ASP A 28 -1.31 7.79 1.39
CA ASP A 28 -0.52 6.67 0.92
C ASP A 28 -1.43 5.51 0.45
N ASN A 29 -0.96 4.75 -0.54
CA ASN A 29 -1.66 3.55 -0.99
C ASN A 29 -1.64 2.48 0.10
N VAL A 30 -2.63 1.59 0.09
CA VAL A 30 -2.70 0.48 1.04
C VAL A 30 -1.64 -0.55 0.72
N ASN A 31 -0.93 -0.99 1.76
CA ASN A 31 0.02 -2.09 1.67
C ASN A 31 -0.71 -3.43 1.67
N ILE A 32 -0.50 -4.24 0.64
CA ILE A 32 -1.07 -5.57 0.51
C ILE A 32 -0.02 -6.62 0.88
N LYS A 33 -0.38 -7.53 1.77
CA LYS A 33 0.46 -8.63 2.24
C LYS A 33 -0.13 -9.97 1.83
N ILE A 34 0.71 -10.99 1.75
CA ILE A 34 0.29 -12.36 1.45
C ILE A 34 0.63 -13.24 2.65
N ALA A 35 -0.36 -13.96 3.17
CA ALA A 35 -0.19 -14.95 4.21
C ALA A 35 -0.43 -16.34 3.64
N LEU A 36 0.59 -17.19 3.68
CA LEU A 36 0.54 -18.59 3.27
C LEU A 36 0.29 -19.44 4.51
N VAL A 37 -0.90 -20.02 4.65
CA VAL A 37 -1.36 -20.77 5.83
C VAL A 37 -1.24 -22.27 5.56
N SER A 38 -0.64 -22.99 6.50
CA SER A 38 -0.44 -24.45 6.46
C SER A 38 0.46 -24.95 5.32
N PHE A 39 1.34 -24.08 4.80
CA PHE A 39 2.37 -24.47 3.83
C PHE A 39 3.60 -25.04 4.55
N SER A 40 4.15 -26.14 4.02
CA SER A 40 5.39 -26.71 4.55
C SER A 40 6.59 -25.81 4.20
N ASP A 41 7.65 -25.82 5.02
CA ASP A 41 8.88 -25.06 4.70
C ASP A 41 9.43 -25.41 3.32
N SER A 42 9.32 -26.69 2.97
CA SER A 42 9.72 -27.21 1.68
C SER A 42 8.90 -26.62 0.51
N SER A 43 7.64 -26.25 0.74
CA SER A 43 6.76 -25.54 -0.22
C SER A 43 7.10 -24.06 -0.34
N LEU A 44 7.69 -23.48 0.71
CA LEU A 44 8.07 -22.08 0.79
C LEU A 44 9.50 -21.81 0.27
N ASP A 45 10.25 -22.85 -0.09
CA ASP A 45 11.63 -22.75 -0.59
C ASP A 45 11.79 -21.74 -1.74
N ARG A 46 10.77 -21.65 -2.61
CA ARG A 46 10.69 -20.70 -3.71
C ARG A 46 9.25 -20.28 -3.90
N ILE A 47 8.99 -18.99 -3.81
CA ILE A 47 7.72 -18.37 -4.19
C ILE A 47 8.06 -17.29 -5.20
N ILE A 48 7.35 -17.24 -6.31
CA ILE A 48 7.58 -16.25 -7.35
C ILE A 48 6.40 -15.29 -7.34
N ILE A 49 6.68 -14.01 -7.09
CA ILE A 49 5.68 -12.95 -7.23
C ILE A 49 5.96 -12.24 -8.54
N ARG A 50 4.95 -12.13 -9.39
CA ARG A 50 5.00 -11.42 -10.67
C ARG A 50 4.05 -10.24 -10.60
N GLN A 51 4.53 -9.08 -11.04
CA GLN A 51 3.74 -7.85 -11.15
C GLN A 51 3.41 -7.61 -12.61
N PHE A 52 2.16 -7.32 -12.88
CA PHE A 52 1.64 -7.01 -14.21
C PHE A 52 0.97 -5.63 -14.20
N ASP A 53 0.80 -5.07 -15.38
CA ASP A 53 -0.13 -3.96 -15.54
C ASP A 53 -1.58 -4.39 -15.22
N THR A 54 -2.48 -3.43 -15.08
CA THR A 54 -3.90 -3.67 -14.76
C THR A 54 -4.72 -4.20 -15.94
N THR A 55 -4.05 -4.67 -17.01
CA THR A 55 -4.71 -5.15 -18.22
C THR A 55 -4.99 -6.65 -18.18
N GLN A 56 -5.27 -7.22 -17.00
CA GLN A 56 -5.56 -8.64 -16.80
C GLN A 56 -4.36 -9.55 -17.12
N PHE A 57 -3.20 -9.24 -16.55
CA PHE A 57 -2.00 -10.07 -16.64
C PHE A 57 -1.37 -10.18 -18.05
N HIS A 58 -1.64 -9.24 -18.97
CA HIS A 58 -1.05 -9.32 -20.32
C HIS A 58 0.42 -8.91 -20.34
N SER A 59 0.81 -7.84 -19.65
CA SER A 59 2.19 -7.34 -19.66
C SER A 59 2.84 -7.53 -18.30
N LEU A 60 3.83 -8.44 -18.25
CA LEU A 60 4.70 -8.59 -17.09
C LEU A 60 5.58 -7.36 -16.95
N LEU A 61 5.50 -6.67 -15.80
CA LEU A 61 6.31 -5.50 -15.49
C LEU A 61 7.59 -5.88 -14.73
N ASP A 62 7.45 -6.71 -13.69
CA ASP A 62 8.57 -7.17 -12.87
C ASP A 62 8.27 -8.52 -12.20
N SER A 63 9.29 -9.19 -11.68
CA SER A 63 9.14 -10.42 -10.92
C SER A 63 10.23 -10.58 -9.86
N VAL A 64 9.88 -11.19 -8.74
CA VAL A 64 10.80 -11.51 -7.66
C VAL A 64 10.65 -12.97 -7.24
N ILE A 65 11.76 -13.57 -6.82
CA ILE A 65 11.78 -14.86 -6.15
C ILE A 65 11.97 -14.62 -4.65
N ILE A 66 10.93 -14.88 -3.88
CA ILE A 66 10.97 -14.97 -2.43
C ILE A 66 11.50 -16.37 -2.07
N SER A 67 12.54 -16.40 -1.26
CA SER A 67 13.22 -17.61 -0.80
C SER A 67 13.85 -17.32 0.56
N ASN A 68 14.51 -18.29 1.19
CA ASN A 68 15.20 -18.10 2.47
C ASN A 68 16.21 -16.92 2.50
N LYS A 69 16.61 -16.38 1.34
CA LYS A 69 17.47 -15.19 1.22
C LYS A 69 16.71 -13.85 1.32
N TYR A 70 15.41 -13.83 1.04
CA TYR A 70 14.49 -12.71 1.20
C TYR A 70 13.38 -13.15 2.15
N PRO A 71 13.58 -13.01 3.47
CA PRO A 71 12.80 -13.74 4.44
C PRO A 71 11.33 -13.31 4.42
N TYR A 72 10.46 -14.30 4.38
CA TYR A 72 9.10 -14.18 4.90
C TYR A 72 9.15 -14.34 6.43
N GLU A 73 8.21 -13.74 7.14
CA GLU A 73 8.08 -13.91 8.58
C GLU A 73 7.18 -15.11 8.87
N LYS A 74 7.60 -16.03 9.74
CA LYS A 74 6.81 -17.24 10.07
C LYS A 74 6.20 -17.10 11.46
N PHE A 75 4.89 -17.30 11.55
CA PHE A 75 4.09 -17.30 12.77
C PHE A 75 3.28 -18.60 12.84
N GLY A 76 3.80 -19.60 13.56
CA GLY A 76 3.18 -20.92 13.62
C GLY A 76 3.19 -21.61 12.24
N ASP A 77 2.00 -21.94 11.73
CA ASP A 77 1.79 -22.54 10.42
C ASP A 77 1.60 -21.51 9.29
N THR A 78 1.68 -20.22 9.62
CA THR A 78 1.48 -19.12 8.67
C THR A 78 2.81 -18.46 8.32
N ALA A 79 3.08 -18.32 7.03
CA ALA A 79 4.20 -17.54 6.50
C ALA A 79 3.68 -16.24 5.87
N LEU A 80 4.12 -15.11 6.41
CA LEU A 80 3.76 -13.77 5.95
C LEU A 80 4.84 -13.23 5.01
N ILE A 81 4.47 -12.98 3.76
CA ILE A 81 5.31 -12.37 2.76
C ILE A 81 5.02 -10.87 2.75
N THR A 82 6.06 -10.07 3.01
CA THR A 82 6.03 -8.62 2.85
C THR A 82 7.13 -8.23 1.87
N TYR A 83 6.75 -7.84 0.66
CA TYR A 83 7.67 -7.44 -0.40
C TYR A 83 7.10 -6.27 -1.20
N SER A 84 7.98 -5.37 -1.64
CA SER A 84 7.65 -4.24 -2.52
C SER A 84 8.51 -4.26 -3.79
N PHE A 85 7.88 -3.96 -4.93
CA PHE A 85 8.59 -3.72 -6.20
C PHE A 85 9.15 -2.28 -6.29
N ASP A 86 8.68 -1.36 -5.43
CA ASP A 86 9.09 0.04 -5.44
C ASP A 86 10.48 0.24 -4.83
N LYS A 87 11.50 0.35 -5.70
CA LYS A 87 12.89 0.65 -5.31
C LYS A 87 13.11 2.09 -4.83
N LYS A 88 12.10 2.97 -4.93
CA LYS A 88 12.20 4.40 -4.59
C LYS A 88 12.04 4.72 -3.10
N GLN A 89 11.66 3.75 -2.27
CA GLN A 89 11.61 3.96 -0.82
C GLN A 89 13.00 3.75 -0.20
N GLY A 90 13.94 4.62 -0.59
CA GLY A 90 15.14 4.84 0.20
C GLY A 90 14.73 5.46 1.53
N TYR A 91 15.07 4.80 2.65
CA TYR A 91 14.96 5.28 4.03
C TYR A 91 13.65 5.07 4.82
N THR A 92 12.70 4.25 4.37
CA THR A 92 11.64 3.72 5.26
C THR A 92 11.97 2.28 5.63
N THR A 93 12.15 2.04 6.94
CA THR A 93 12.70 0.80 7.53
C THR A 93 11.74 -0.40 7.52
N SER A 94 10.64 -0.35 6.76
CA SER A 94 9.65 -1.42 6.71
C SER A 94 9.34 -1.74 5.26
N PRO A 95 9.44 -3.02 4.83
CA PRO A 95 9.01 -3.40 3.49
C PRO A 95 7.54 -3.02 3.34
N THR A 96 7.28 -2.07 2.45
CA THR A 96 5.93 -1.73 2.01
C THR A 96 5.39 -2.92 1.22
N GLY A 97 4.11 -3.23 1.35
CA GLY A 97 3.53 -4.40 0.70
C GLY A 97 3.48 -4.25 -0.83
N LEU A 98 2.68 -5.10 -1.46
CA LEU A 98 2.27 -4.91 -2.84
C LEU A 98 1.36 -3.66 -2.91
N SER A 99 1.54 -2.85 -3.94
CA SER A 99 0.79 -1.61 -4.16
C SER A 99 -0.48 -1.86 -4.97
N SER A 100 -1.52 -1.09 -4.73
CA SER A 100 -2.68 -0.99 -5.62
C SER A 100 -2.28 -0.34 -6.96
N GLY A 101 -3.02 -0.66 -8.03
CA GLY A 101 -2.70 -0.20 -9.39
C GLY A 101 -1.88 -1.18 -10.23
N TYR A 102 -1.70 -2.41 -9.77
CA TYR A 102 -1.11 -3.51 -10.52
C TYR A 102 -1.89 -4.80 -10.28
N ASP A 103 -1.77 -5.74 -11.21
CA ASP A 103 -2.22 -7.11 -11.02
C ASP A 103 -1.01 -7.99 -10.62
N TYR A 104 -1.22 -9.00 -9.79
CA TYR A 104 -0.15 -9.83 -9.25
C TYR A 104 -0.44 -11.33 -9.39
N GLU A 105 0.57 -12.10 -9.80
CA GLU A 105 0.54 -13.55 -9.67
C GLU A 105 1.50 -14.00 -8.57
N VAL A 106 1.00 -14.86 -7.69
CA VAL A 106 1.80 -15.57 -6.69
C VAL A 106 1.88 -17.02 -7.13
N TYR A 107 3.06 -17.43 -7.58
CA TYR A 107 3.32 -18.79 -8.03
C TYR A 107 4.14 -19.54 -6.99
N ILE A 108 3.65 -20.70 -6.56
CA ILE A 108 4.29 -21.62 -5.62
C ILE A 108 4.66 -22.87 -6.41
N PRO A 109 5.90 -22.99 -6.92
CA PRO A 109 6.28 -24.03 -7.88
C PRO A 109 6.13 -25.45 -7.35
N ARG A 110 6.40 -25.68 -6.05
CA ARG A 110 6.32 -27.02 -5.46
C ARG A 110 4.90 -27.59 -5.42
N GLU A 111 3.91 -26.70 -5.32
CA GLU A 111 2.49 -27.05 -5.29
C GLU A 111 1.83 -26.86 -6.66
N ASP A 112 2.60 -26.46 -7.68
CA ASP A 112 2.15 -26.01 -8.99
C ASP A 112 0.92 -25.09 -8.93
N THR A 113 0.92 -24.18 -7.94
CA THR A 113 -0.24 -23.34 -7.62
C THR A 113 0.05 -21.91 -8.04
N VAL A 114 -0.83 -21.35 -8.88
CA VAL A 114 -0.83 -19.94 -9.26
C VAL A 114 -2.04 -19.25 -8.65
N ILE A 115 -1.81 -18.16 -7.95
CA ILE A 115 -2.87 -17.33 -7.37
C ILE A 115 -2.82 -15.96 -8.01
N LYS A 116 -3.95 -15.55 -8.56
CA LYS A 116 -4.12 -14.30 -9.29
C LYS A 116 -4.82 -13.29 -8.42
N LEU A 117 -4.14 -12.19 -8.12
CA LEU A 117 -4.71 -11.01 -7.49
C LEU A 117 -4.88 -9.93 -8.55
N ALA A 118 -6.10 -9.46 -8.79
CA ALA A 118 -6.35 -8.48 -9.84
C ALA A 118 -7.44 -7.47 -9.46
N GLY A 119 -7.51 -6.39 -10.22
CA GLY A 119 -8.60 -5.41 -10.12
C GLY A 119 -8.70 -4.80 -8.73
N ILE A 120 -7.54 -4.46 -8.16
CA ILE A 120 -7.42 -3.86 -6.84
C ILE A 120 -7.82 -2.39 -6.96
N GLU A 121 -8.96 -2.05 -6.38
CA GLU A 121 -9.52 -0.70 -6.40
C GLU A 121 -9.37 -0.05 -5.02
N GLU A 122 -8.90 1.19 -5.02
CA GLU A 122 -8.79 2.01 -3.81
C GLU A 122 -9.76 3.19 -3.79
N LYS A 123 -10.22 3.53 -2.58
CA LYS A 123 -10.85 4.81 -2.29
C LYS A 123 -9.78 5.79 -1.82
N TYR A 124 -9.43 6.69 -2.71
CA TYR A 124 -8.46 7.75 -2.47
C TYR A 124 -8.93 8.73 -1.39
N LYS A 125 -8.02 9.06 -0.48
CA LYS A 125 -8.17 10.13 0.50
C LYS A 125 -7.16 11.24 0.23
N MET A 126 -7.48 12.42 0.76
CA MET A 126 -6.54 13.52 0.89
C MET A 126 -6.41 13.87 2.35
N ARG A 127 -5.17 14.04 2.83
CA ARG A 127 -4.89 14.65 4.12
C ARG A 127 -4.77 16.15 3.94
N THR A 128 -5.22 16.90 4.93
CA THR A 128 -5.05 18.36 4.95
C THR A 128 -3.95 18.70 5.95
N ALA A 129 -2.79 19.12 5.46
CA ALA A 129 -1.70 19.62 6.29
C ALA A 129 -1.83 21.14 6.47
N GLY A 130 -1.72 21.61 7.71
CA GLY A 130 -1.75 23.03 8.06
C GLY A 130 -1.26 23.26 9.47
N TYR A 131 -0.88 24.50 9.80
CA TYR A 131 -0.27 24.87 11.08
C TYR A 131 -1.16 24.55 12.30
N SER A 132 -2.48 24.44 12.11
CA SER A 132 -3.46 24.06 13.14
C SER A 132 -3.97 22.62 13.03
N ASN A 133 -3.61 21.88 11.97
CA ASN A 133 -4.01 20.50 11.76
C ASN A 133 -2.78 19.59 11.95
N LEU A 134 -2.49 19.30 13.21
CA LEU A 134 -1.57 18.25 13.65
C LEU A 134 -2.24 16.87 13.52
N ASP A 135 -2.87 16.58 12.38
CA ASP A 135 -3.36 15.23 12.12
C ASP A 135 -2.16 14.39 11.68
N ASP A 136 -1.37 13.98 12.68
CA ASP A 136 -0.18 13.13 12.56
C ASP A 136 -0.57 11.65 12.33
N SER A 137 -1.83 11.40 11.98
CA SER A 137 -2.33 10.06 11.74
C SER A 137 -1.84 9.55 10.39
N HIS A 138 -1.36 8.31 10.39
CA HIS A 138 -1.03 7.57 9.16
C HIS A 138 -2.21 7.61 8.19
N CYS A 139 -2.15 8.46 7.17
CA CYS A 139 -3.22 8.55 6.18
C CYS A 139 -2.97 7.52 5.09
N ASN A 140 -3.72 6.44 5.13
CA ASN A 140 -3.80 5.46 4.05
C ASN A 140 -5.15 5.55 3.35
N ASN A 141 -5.15 5.24 2.05
CA ASN A 141 -6.35 4.93 1.29
C ASN A 141 -7.04 3.68 1.88
N TYR A 142 -8.21 3.32 1.33
CA TYR A 142 -8.84 2.04 1.62
C TYR A 142 -8.92 1.21 0.36
N ILE A 143 -8.69 -0.10 0.43
CA ILE A 143 -9.10 -0.99 -0.65
C ILE A 143 -10.62 -1.17 -0.55
N ILE A 144 -11.30 -0.92 -1.66
CA ILE A 144 -12.76 -1.07 -1.76
C ILE A 144 -13.17 -2.35 -2.48
N SER A 145 -12.34 -2.82 -3.41
CA SER A 145 -12.57 -4.11 -4.05
C SER A 145 -11.27 -4.72 -4.59
N TYR A 146 -11.25 -6.04 -4.71
CA TYR A 146 -10.19 -6.81 -5.34
C TYR A 146 -10.71 -8.17 -5.80
N LYS A 147 -9.96 -8.88 -6.64
CA LYS A 147 -10.27 -10.26 -7.05
C LYS A 147 -9.14 -11.20 -6.69
N VAL A 148 -9.47 -12.37 -6.13
CA VAL A 148 -8.54 -13.50 -5.98
C VAL A 148 -9.08 -14.67 -6.78
N ASN A 149 -8.32 -15.15 -7.77
CA ASN A 149 -8.72 -16.22 -8.68
C ASN A 149 -10.15 -15.99 -9.21
N GLU A 150 -10.38 -14.81 -9.80
CA GLU A 150 -11.66 -14.33 -10.36
C GLU A 150 -12.78 -14.01 -9.35
N LYS A 151 -12.70 -14.55 -8.13
CA LYS A 151 -13.67 -14.25 -7.07
C LYS A 151 -13.48 -12.82 -6.57
N LYS A 152 -14.54 -12.00 -6.69
CA LYS A 152 -14.54 -10.60 -6.25
C LYS A 152 -14.83 -10.50 -4.75
N TYR A 153 -14.07 -9.63 -4.09
CA TYR A 153 -14.23 -9.23 -2.69
C TYR A 153 -14.45 -7.72 -2.64
N THR A 154 -15.34 -7.27 -1.76
CA THR A 154 -15.68 -5.86 -1.57
C THR A 154 -15.76 -5.54 -0.09
N GLY A 155 -15.30 -4.36 0.31
CA GLY A 155 -15.28 -3.94 1.71
C GLY A 155 -14.63 -2.58 1.90
N ASN A 156 -14.24 -2.24 3.12
CA ASN A 156 -13.38 -1.10 3.41
C ASN A 156 -12.17 -1.62 4.17
N PHE A 157 -11.08 -1.92 3.45
CA PHE A 157 -9.89 -2.54 4.04
C PHE A 157 -8.79 -1.48 4.24
N GLU A 158 -8.42 -1.21 5.49
CA GLU A 158 -7.30 -0.32 5.88
C GLU A 158 -5.94 -0.99 5.68
N ALA A 159 -5.92 -2.31 5.81
CA ALA A 159 -4.82 -3.18 5.47
C ALA A 159 -5.41 -4.43 4.83
N LEU A 160 -4.74 -4.97 3.82
CA LEU A 160 -5.15 -6.20 3.17
C LEU A 160 -4.08 -7.27 3.34
N THR A 161 -4.40 -8.29 4.11
CA THR A 161 -3.65 -9.56 4.11
C THR A 161 -4.50 -10.59 3.38
N ILE A 162 -3.95 -11.14 2.31
CA ILE A 162 -4.60 -12.22 1.56
C ILE A 162 -4.14 -13.55 2.13
N TYR A 163 -5.08 -14.29 2.70
CA TYR A 163 -4.84 -15.60 3.26
C TYR A 163 -5.01 -16.67 2.19
N LEU A 164 -3.93 -17.38 1.91
CA LEU A 164 -3.89 -18.48 0.98
C LEU A 164 -3.77 -19.75 1.81
N HIS A 165 -4.79 -20.59 1.72
CA HIS A 165 -4.87 -21.85 2.46
C HIS A 165 -4.50 -23.01 1.54
N LYS A 166 -3.79 -23.99 2.09
CA LYS A 166 -3.57 -25.30 1.50
C LYS A 166 -4.52 -26.33 2.13
#